data_AF-A0A4Q4V9N8-F1
#
_entry.id   AF-A0A4Q4V9N8-F1
#
_cell.length_a   1.000
_cell.length_b   1.000
_cell.length_c   1.000
_cell.angle_alpha   90.00
_cell.angle_beta   90.00
_cell.angle_gamma   90.00
#
_symmetry.space_group_name_H-M   'P 1'
#
loop_
_entity.id
_entity.type
_entity.pdbx_description
1 polymer ?
#
loop_
_entity_poly.entity_id
_entity_poly.type
_entity_poly.pdbx_seq_one_letter_code
_entity_poly.pdbx_strand_id
1 'polypeptide(L)'
;MGSELGLMVLHMGKKALVDHFRHIGTAYADLRFATKDVRGALDFCVWEYVVEFTILEDVPYCPYKKGDRGKAFRAATIYRRDSKICEDSDHSVWGISGARV
;
A
#
# COMPACT_ATOMS: atom_id res chain seq x y z
N MET A 1 -4.21 -26.67 4.23
CA MET A 1 -3.51 -25.61 4.97
C MET A 1 -3.30 -24.46 3.99
N GLY A 2 -4.19 -23.47 4.00
CA GLY A 2 -4.13 -22.32 3.10
C GLY A 2 -3.23 -21.24 3.68
N SER A 3 -2.37 -20.61 2.88
CA SER A 3 -1.52 -19.51 3.35
C SER A 3 -2.37 -18.26 3.57
N GLU A 4 -2.37 -17.75 4.80
CA GLU A 4 -3.05 -16.52 5.27
C GLU A 4 -2.42 -15.21 4.76
N LEU A 5 -1.67 -15.26 3.65
CA LEU A 5 -0.98 -14.11 3.08
C LEU A 5 -1.80 -13.61 1.89
N GLY A 6 -2.72 -12.69 2.13
CA GLY A 6 -3.55 -12.07 1.10
C GLY A 6 -2.70 -11.26 0.12
N LEU A 7 -2.27 -11.89 -0.98
CA LEU A 7 -1.61 -11.20 -2.08
C LEU A 7 -2.69 -10.60 -3.00
N MET A 8 -2.73 -9.27 -3.11
CA MET A 8 -3.55 -8.57 -4.10
C MET A 8 -2.65 -8.01 -5.19
N VAL A 9 -2.91 -8.35 -6.46
CA VAL A 9 -2.23 -7.77 -7.63
C VAL A 9 -3.26 -6.95 -8.40
N LEU A 10 -3.02 -5.65 -8.54
CA LEU A 10 -3.96 -4.72 -9.16
C LEU A 10 -3.28 -3.96 -10.31
N HIS A 11 -3.68 -4.24 -11.56
CA HIS A 11 -3.20 -3.51 -12.73
C HIS A 11 -4.15 -2.35 -13.02
N MET A 12 -3.68 -1.10 -12.90
CA MET A 12 -4.50 0.09 -13.11
C MET A 12 -3.96 0.97 -14.24
N GLY A 13 -4.83 1.34 -15.18
CA GLY A 13 -4.57 2.46 -16.08
C GLY A 13 -4.59 3.80 -15.33
N LYS A 14 -4.04 4.87 -15.93
CA LYS A 14 -3.91 6.19 -15.29
C LYS A 14 -5.20 6.72 -14.65
N LYS A 15 -6.35 6.55 -15.31
CA LYS A 15 -7.66 6.98 -14.76
C LYS A 15 -8.03 6.16 -13.52
N ALA A 16 -7.92 4.83 -13.60
CA ALA A 16 -8.21 3.94 -12.48
C ALA A 16 -7.28 4.22 -11.29
N LEU A 17 -6.01 4.54 -11.54
CA LEU A 17 -5.05 4.93 -10.50
C LEU A 17 -5.49 6.21 -9.78
N VAL A 18 -5.92 7.24 -10.51
CA VAL A 18 -6.42 8.49 -9.92
C VAL A 18 -7.68 8.24 -9.10
N ASP A 19 -8.62 7.45 -9.62
CA ASP A 19 -9.86 7.13 -8.91
C ASP A 19 -9.57 6.27 -7.66
N HIS A 20 -8.61 5.35 -7.72
CA HIS A 20 -8.13 4.58 -6.57
C HIS A 20 -7.51 5.48 -5.49
N PHE A 21 -6.65 6.43 -5.85
CA PHE A 21 -6.08 7.37 -4.88
C PHE A 21 -7.13 8.30 -4.27
N ARG A 22 -8.14 8.73 -5.06
CA ARG A 22 -9.28 9.48 -4.51
C ARG A 22 -10.03 8.64 -3.48
N HIS A 23 -10.31 7.38 -3.78
CA HIS A 23 -10.99 6.48 -2.85
C HIS A 23 -10.17 6.23 -1.60
N ILE A 24 -8.85 6.00 -1.71
CA ILE A 24 -7.93 5.93 -0.56
C ILE A 24 -8.06 7.20 0.30
N GLY A 25 -8.09 8.38 -0.33
CA GLY A 25 -8.21 9.66 0.36
C GLY A 25 -9.55 9.90 1.06
N THR A 26 -10.62 9.20 0.67
CA THR A 26 -11.92 9.25 1.35
C THR A 26 -12.08 8.14 2.40
N ALA A 27 -11.47 6.98 2.16
CA ALA A 27 -11.62 5.80 3.01
C ALA A 27 -10.67 5.80 4.21
N TYR A 28 -9.53 6.51 4.13
CA TYR A 28 -8.50 6.52 5.16
C TYR A 28 -8.14 7.94 5.62
N ALA A 29 -7.98 8.13 6.93
CA ALA A 29 -7.43 9.35 7.52
C ALA A 29 -6.00 9.14 8.04
N ASP A 30 -5.29 10.26 8.21
CA ASP A 30 -3.97 10.34 8.83
C ASP A 30 -2.92 9.40 8.21
N LEU A 31 -3.01 9.22 6.89
CA LEU A 31 -2.18 8.30 6.12
C LEU A 31 -0.70 8.71 6.26
N ARG A 32 0.10 7.85 6.90
CA ARG A 32 1.52 8.08 7.15
C ARG A 32 2.35 7.00 6.51
N PHE A 33 3.30 7.40 5.66
CA PHE A 33 4.29 6.52 5.06
C PHE A 33 5.62 6.66 5.81
N ALA A 34 6.18 5.53 6.24
CA ALA A 34 7.48 5.46 6.88
C ALA A 34 8.38 4.54 6.05
N THR A 35 9.33 5.15 5.33
CA THR A 35 10.36 4.42 4.59
C THR A 35 11.21 3.58 5.54
N LYS A 36 11.39 2.31 5.20
CA LYS A 36 12.32 1.40 5.85
C LYS A 36 13.61 1.31 5.07
N ASP A 37 13.51 1.15 3.76
CA ASP A 37 14.67 1.07 2.89
C ASP A 37 14.32 1.45 1.45
N VAL A 38 15.31 1.90 0.69
CA VAL A 38 15.23 2.12 -0.75
C VAL A 38 16.51 1.56 -1.38
N ARG A 39 16.36 0.57 -2.25
CA ARG A 39 17.48 -0.09 -2.93
C ARG A 39 17.26 -0.08 -4.44
N GLY A 40 18.29 0.21 -5.23
CA GLY A 40 18.21 0.11 -6.69
C GLY A 40 19.08 1.13 -7.42
N ALA A 41 18.74 1.34 -8.70
CA ALA A 41 19.35 2.26 -9.64
C ALA A 41 18.36 3.38 -10.04
N LEU A 42 18.77 4.24 -10.98
CA LEU A 42 17.96 5.39 -11.41
C LEU A 42 16.66 4.97 -12.13
N ASP A 43 16.74 3.93 -12.94
CA ASP A 43 15.66 3.37 -13.76
C ASP A 43 14.78 2.35 -13.02
N PHE A 44 15.26 1.82 -11.90
CA PHE A 44 14.54 0.84 -11.10
C PHE A 44 14.91 0.93 -9.62
N CYS A 45 13.92 0.96 -8.72
CA CYS A 45 14.19 0.75 -7.30
C CYS A 45 13.11 -0.09 -6.61
N VAL A 46 13.50 -0.76 -5.55
CA VAL A 46 12.62 -1.35 -4.54
C VAL A 46 12.50 -0.37 -3.38
N TRP A 47 11.27 -0.04 -3.00
CA TRP A 47 10.96 0.78 -1.84
C TRP A 47 10.22 -0.05 -0.79
N GLU A 48 10.86 -0.26 0.36
CA GLU A 48 10.23 -0.91 1.51
C GLU A 48 9.71 0.16 2.46
N TYR A 49 8.43 0.08 2.81
CA TYR A 49 7.79 1.07 3.66
C TYR A 49 6.66 0.50 4.49
N VAL A 50 6.32 1.22 5.55
CA VAL A 50 5.18 0.96 6.40
C VAL A 50 4.18 2.07 6.20
N VAL A 51 2.90 1.73 6.04
CA VAL A 51 1.81 2.70 5.99
C VAL A 51 0.90 2.51 7.20
N GLU A 52 0.57 3.62 7.86
CA GLU A 52 -0.35 3.66 9.01
C GLU A 52 -1.52 4.60 8.69
N PHE A 53 -2.73 4.26 9.13
CA PHE A 53 -3.95 5.00 8.81
C PHE A 53 -5.08 4.75 9.81
N THR A 54 -6.09 5.61 9.79
CA THR A 54 -7.40 5.38 10.43
C THR A 54 -8.42 5.01 9.35
N ILE A 55 -9.24 3.97 9.55
CA ILE A 55 -10.33 3.62 8.63
C ILE A 55 -11.55 4.52 8.86
N LEU A 56 -12.04 5.21 7.82
CA LEU A 56 -13.23 6.07 7.89
C LEU A 56 -14.52 5.37 7.43
N GLU A 57 -14.40 4.34 6.60
CA GLU A 57 -15.51 3.51 6.10
C GLU A 57 -15.08 2.06 5.93
N ASP A 58 -16.02 1.11 6.00
CA ASP A 58 -15.70 -0.30 5.79
C ASP A 58 -15.29 -0.53 4.32
N VAL A 59 -14.03 -0.92 4.11
CA VAL A 59 -13.48 -1.19 2.78
C VAL A 59 -13.54 -2.69 2.48
N PRO A 60 -14.11 -3.11 1.34
CA PRO A 60 -14.10 -4.51 0.92
C PRO A 60 -12.69 -5.10 0.91
N TYR A 61 -12.54 -6.32 1.44
CA TYR A 61 -11.27 -7.06 1.53
C TYR A 61 -10.18 -6.43 2.42
N CYS A 62 -10.47 -5.30 3.09
CA CYS A 62 -9.65 -4.78 4.17
C CYS A 62 -9.97 -5.57 5.45
N PRO A 63 -8.95 -6.06 6.19
CA PRO A 63 -9.20 -6.77 7.44
C PRO A 63 -9.61 -5.83 8.59
N TYR A 64 -9.41 -4.53 8.43
CA TYR A 64 -9.77 -3.51 9.42
C TYR A 64 -11.21 -3.03 9.24
N LYS A 65 -11.84 -2.61 10.34
CA LYS A 65 -13.19 -2.04 10.39
C LYS A 65 -13.15 -0.53 10.51
N LYS A 66 -14.26 0.13 10.18
CA LYS A 66 -14.44 1.56 10.44
C LYS A 66 -14.08 1.93 11.88
N GLY A 67 -13.24 2.95 12.02
CA GLY A 67 -12.71 3.43 13.30
C GLY A 67 -11.39 2.79 13.72
N ASP A 68 -10.97 1.67 13.11
CA ASP A 68 -9.71 1.02 13.44
C ASP A 68 -8.50 1.85 13.01
N ARG A 69 -7.42 1.71 13.78
CA ARG A 69 -6.07 2.10 13.34
C ARG A 69 -5.43 0.92 12.61
N GLY A 70 -5.25 1.09 11.31
CA GLY A 70 -4.65 0.11 10.44
C GLY A 70 -3.16 0.37 10.21
N LYS A 71 -2.48 -0.72 9.85
CA LYS A 71 -1.07 -0.75 9.47
C LYS A 71 -0.88 -1.72 8.31
N ALA A 72 -0.03 -1.39 7.35
CA ALA A 72 0.44 -2.33 6.34
C ALA A 72 1.94 -2.19 6.11
N PHE A 73 2.58 -3.31 5.84
CA PHE A 73 3.97 -3.40 5.45
C PHE A 73 4.02 -3.65 3.95
N ARG A 74 4.81 -2.86 3.23
CA ARG A 74 4.82 -2.86 1.78
C ARG A 74 6.23 -2.92 1.21
N ALA A 75 6.34 -3.58 0.07
CA ALA A 75 7.49 -3.51 -0.82
C ALA A 75 6.98 -3.17 -2.22
N ALA A 76 7.40 -2.01 -2.74
CA ALA A 76 7.08 -1.55 -4.09
C ALA A 76 8.27 -1.76 -5.01
N THR A 77 8.06 -2.32 -6.20
CA THR A 77 9.01 -2.19 -7.31
C THR A 77 8.60 -1.03 -8.21
N ILE A 78 9.51 -0.07 -8.40
CA ILE A 78 9.24 1.18 -9.12
C ILE A 78 10.18 1.26 -10.31
N TYR A 79 9.62 1.33 -11.52
CA TYR A 79 10.36 1.61 -12.75
C TYR A 79 10.21 3.06 -13.15
N ARG A 80 11.32 3.67 -13.58
CA ARG A 80 11.38 5.06 -14.01
C ARG A 80 11.92 5.18 -15.43
N ARG A 81 11.33 6.12 -16.18
CA ARG A 81 11.84 6.58 -17.48
C ARG A 81 11.73 8.09 -17.53
N ASP A 82 12.80 8.78 -17.94
CA ASP A 82 12.86 10.24 -18.04
C ASP A 82 12.42 10.94 -16.73
N SER A 83 12.90 10.42 -15.59
CA SER A 83 12.55 10.89 -14.23
C SER A 83 11.08 10.75 -13.83
N LYS A 84 10.26 10.00 -14.58
CA LYS A 84 8.86 9.70 -14.27
C LYS A 84 8.69 8.24 -13.90
N ILE A 85 7.83 7.96 -12.93
CA ILE A 85 7.39 6.59 -12.65
C ILE A 85 6.53 6.13 -13.83
N CYS A 86 6.94 5.03 -14.47
CA CYS A 86 6.18 4.42 -15.57
C CYS A 86 5.48 3.13 -15.16
N GLU A 87 5.98 2.46 -14.12
CA GLU A 87 5.39 1.25 -13.57
C GLU A 87 5.66 1.19 -12.07
N ASP A 88 4.67 0.72 -11.32
CA ASP A 88 4.72 0.49 -9.88
C ASP A 88 3.98 -0.83 -9.60
N SER A 89 4.60 -1.71 -8.83
CA SER A 89 3.95 -2.92 -8.31
C SER A 89 4.16 -2.99 -6.81
N ASP A 90 3.06 -2.87 -6.07
CA ASP A 90 3.01 -2.92 -4.62
C ASP A 90 2.68 -4.34 -4.12
N HIS A 91 3.53 -4.87 -3.25
CA HIS A 91 3.23 -6.06 -2.47
C HIS A 91 2.97 -5.67 -1.02
N SER A 92 1.78 -5.97 -0.51
CA SER A 92 1.33 -5.52 0.82
C SER A 92 0.98 -6.68 1.73
N VAL A 93 1.34 -6.54 3.00
CA VAL A 93 0.85 -7.41 4.08
C VAL A 93 0.20 -6.53 5.14
N TRP A 94 -1.03 -6.86 5.51
CA TRP A 94 -1.73 -6.18 6.59
C TRP A 94 -1.09 -6.52 7.94
N GLY A 95 -0.91 -5.51 8.79
CA GLY A 95 -0.61 -5.74 10.19
C GLY A 95 -1.75 -6.51 10.87
N ILE A 96 -1.40 -7.35 11.84
CA ILE A 96 -2.40 -8.01 12.69
C ILE A 96 -2.76 -7.04 13.80
N SER A 97 -4.04 -6.65 13.92
CA SER A 97 -4.50 -5.90 15.08
C SER A 97 -4.38 -6.78 16.34
N GLY A 98 -3.69 -6.27 17.36
CA GLY A 98 -3.50 -6.96 18.65
C GLY A 98 -2.17 -7.72 18.83
N ALA A 99 -1.35 -7.87 17.78
CA ALA A 99 0.01 -8.40 17.96
C ALA A 99 0.96 -7.28 18.40
N ARG A 100 1.33 -7.27 19.69
CA ARG A 100 2.48 -6.51 20.18
C ARG A 100 3.73 -7.09 19.54
N VAL A 101 4.48 -6.25 18.81
CA VAL A 101 5.91 -6.50 18.54
C VAL A 101 6.68 -5.84 19.67
#